data_AF-A0AAD5GP01-F1
#
_entry.id   AF-A0AAD5GP01-F1
#
_cell.length_a   1.000
_cell.length_b   1.000
_cell.length_c   1.000
_cell.angle_alpha   90.00
_cell.angle_beta   90.00
_cell.angle_gamma   90.00
#
_symmetry.space_group_name_H-M   'P 1'
#
loop_
_entity.id
_entity.type
_entity.pdbx_description
1 polymer ?
#
loop_
_entity_poly.entity_id
_entity_poly.type
_entity_poly.pdbx_seq_one_letter_code
_entity_poly.pdbx_strand_id
1 'polypeptide(L)'
;MAVNAETVTKSTNRKLKSLLRSDDLYQYILETSVYPREPEPLKELREVTSTLEWSIMATTAHAGQFLNMLMKLLNAKNTMEIGVFTGYSLLATALALPDDGKV
;
A
#
# COMPACT_ATOMS: atom_id res chain seq x y z
N MET A 1 -38.07 -29.59 13.42
CA MET A 1 -37.76 -28.46 14.33
C MET A 1 -36.46 -27.85 13.86
N ALA A 2 -36.45 -26.53 13.70
CA ALA A 2 -35.60 -25.79 12.78
C ALA A 2 -34.13 -25.69 13.22
N VAL A 3 -33.26 -25.74 12.22
CA VAL A 3 -31.86 -25.27 12.24
C VAL A 3 -31.79 -23.85 12.79
N ASN A 4 -30.92 -23.64 13.79
CA ASN A 4 -30.78 -22.37 14.50
C ASN A 4 -30.20 -21.31 13.54
N ALA A 5 -31.02 -20.35 13.16
CA ALA A 5 -30.78 -19.33 12.13
C ALA A 5 -29.93 -18.14 12.62
N GLU A 6 -28.99 -18.35 13.55
CA GLU A 6 -28.18 -17.26 14.12
C GLU A 6 -26.81 -17.08 13.46
N THR A 7 -26.43 -17.91 12.49
CA THR A 7 -25.13 -17.79 11.78
C THR A 7 -25.11 -16.84 10.60
N VAL A 8 -26.20 -16.13 10.29
CA VAL A 8 -26.26 -15.26 9.10
C VAL A 8 -26.98 -13.94 9.39
N THR A 9 -26.45 -13.07 10.24
CA THR A 9 -26.86 -11.66 10.24
C THR A 9 -25.86 -10.76 10.98
N LYS A 10 -24.89 -10.23 10.24
CA LYS A 10 -24.43 -8.83 10.31
C LYS A 10 -23.43 -8.60 9.17
N SER A 11 -23.96 -8.54 7.94
CA SER A 11 -23.29 -7.80 6.88
C SER A 11 -23.37 -6.32 7.25
N THR A 12 -22.53 -5.90 8.20
CA THR A 12 -22.25 -4.50 8.42
C THR A 12 -21.56 -4.02 7.16
N ASN A 13 -22.13 -3.01 6.50
CA ASN A 13 -21.55 -2.29 5.38
C ASN A 13 -20.25 -1.59 5.85
N ARG A 14 -19.19 -2.37 6.10
CA ARG A 14 -17.87 -1.91 6.48
C ARG A 14 -17.17 -1.51 5.19
N LYS A 15 -16.80 -0.23 5.10
CA LYS A 15 -15.89 0.26 4.07
C LYS A 15 -14.58 -0.53 4.22
N LEU A 16 -14.35 -1.48 3.31
CA LEU A 16 -13.17 -2.34 3.35
C LEU A 16 -11.91 -1.47 3.19
N LYS A 17 -11.00 -1.53 4.17
CA LYS A 17 -9.70 -0.83 4.11
C LYS A 17 -8.64 -1.63 3.33
N SER A 18 -8.82 -2.94 3.24
CA SER A 18 -7.90 -3.86 2.56
C SER A 18 -8.64 -5.11 2.06
N LEU A 19 -7.93 -5.96 1.32
CA LEU A 19 -8.42 -7.26 0.84
C LEU A 19 -8.31 -8.38 1.89
N LEU A 20 -7.79 -8.08 3.09
CA LEU A 20 -7.56 -9.07 4.13
C LEU A 20 -8.83 -9.36 4.93
N ARG A 21 -8.84 -10.49 5.64
CA ARG A 21 -9.98 -10.97 6.43
C ARG A 21 -10.46 -9.98 7.50
N SER A 22 -9.57 -9.14 8.03
CA SER A 22 -9.87 -8.20 9.13
C SER A 22 -8.96 -6.99 9.06
N ASP A 23 -9.47 -5.84 9.51
CA ASP A 23 -8.68 -4.61 9.63
C ASP A 23 -7.52 -4.76 10.62
N ASP A 24 -7.68 -5.53 11.70
CA ASP A 24 -6.62 -5.77 12.69
C ASP A 24 -5.41 -6.49 12.07
N LEU A 25 -5.65 -7.47 11.20
CA LEU A 25 -4.58 -8.16 10.47
C LEU A 25 -3.85 -7.20 9.52
N TYR A 26 -4.59 -6.31 8.87
CA TYR A 26 -3.99 -5.29 8.00
C TYR A 26 -3.12 -4.32 8.80
N GLN A 27 -3.64 -3.84 9.94
CA GLN A 27 -2.92 -2.94 10.82
C GLN A 27 -1.66 -3.61 11.41
N TYR A 28 -1.76 -4.88 11.82
CA TYR A 28 -0.62 -5.66 12.29
C TYR A 28 0.52 -5.72 11.26
N ILE A 29 0.21 -5.98 9.99
CA ILE A 29 1.22 -5.99 8.91
C ILE A 29 1.87 -4.62 8.80
N LEU A 30 1.06 -3.57 8.79
CA LEU A 30 1.55 -2.20 8.64
C LEU A 30 2.49 -1.80 9.77
N GLU A 31 2.05 -1.94 11.03
CA GLU A 31 2.79 -1.52 12.21
C GLU A 31 4.04 -2.37 12.48
N THR A 32 3.98 -3.67 12.18
CA THR A 32 5.08 -4.60 12.52
C THR A 32 6.13 -4.66 11.41
N SER A 33 5.71 -4.59 10.14
CA SER A 33 6.59 -4.93 9.02
C SER A 33 6.79 -3.81 8.00
N VAL A 34 5.84 -2.88 7.87
CA VAL A 34 5.84 -1.85 6.82
C VAL A 34 6.33 -0.51 7.35
N TYR A 35 5.59 0.13 8.25
CA TYR A 35 5.90 1.48 8.76
C TYR A 35 7.28 1.59 9.40
N PRO A 36 7.79 0.62 10.19
CA PRO A 36 9.15 0.71 10.74
C PRO A 36 10.27 0.70 9.69
N ARG A 37 9.95 0.33 8.43
CA ARG A 37 10.89 0.25 7.31
C ARG A 37 10.51 1.20 6.17
N GLU A 38 9.48 2.02 6.34
CA GLU A 38 9.06 3.01 5.36
C GLU A 38 10.08 4.15 5.34
N PRO A 39 10.72 4.46 4.20
CA PRO A 39 11.58 5.63 4.09
C PRO A 39 10.82 6.91 4.42
N GLU A 40 11.43 7.82 5.19
CA GLU A 40 10.78 9.09 5.59
C GLU A 40 10.18 9.89 4.41
N PRO A 41 10.84 10.01 3.23
CA PRO A 41 10.21 10.70 2.09
C PRO A 41 8.89 10.09 1.62
N LEU A 42 8.73 8.77 1.74
CA LEU A 42 7.46 8.09 1.41
C LEU A 42 6.39 8.38 2.46
N LYS A 43 6.76 8.35 3.74
CA LYS A 43 5.85 8.71 4.83
C LYS A 43 5.33 10.15 4.70
N GLU A 44 6.23 11.11 4.46
CA GLU A 44 5.87 12.51 4.20
C GLU A 44 4.91 12.62 3.01
N LEU A 45 5.23 11.98 1.88
CA LEU A 45 4.39 11.98 0.71
C LEU A 45 3.00 11.36 0.97
N ARG A 46 2.94 10.29 1.76
CA ARG A 46 1.70 9.64 2.17
C ARG A 46 0.84 10.56 3.04
N GLU A 47 1.46 11.24 4.01
CA GLU A 47 0.78 12.21 4.87
C GLU A 47 0.20 13.36 4.05
N VAL A 48 0.99 13.96 3.14
CA VAL A 48 0.51 15.01 2.23
C VAL A 48 -0.63 14.50 1.34
N THR A 49 -0.44 13.34 0.70
CA THR A 49 -1.44 12.75 -0.20
C THR A 49 -2.75 12.44 0.51
N SER A 50 -2.71 12.05 1.79
CA SER A 50 -3.91 11.72 2.57
C SER A 50 -4.88 12.90 2.76
N THR A 51 -4.39 14.13 2.59
CA THR A 51 -5.21 15.35 2.71
C THR A 51 -5.98 15.69 1.42
N LEU A 52 -5.67 15.03 0.31
CA LEU A 52 -6.27 15.33 -0.99
C LEU A 52 -7.62 14.63 -1.18
N GLU A 53 -8.52 15.27 -1.93
CA GLU A 53 -9.85 14.74 -2.25
C GLU A 53 -9.78 13.34 -2.90
N TRP A 54 -8.78 13.11 -3.76
CA TRP A 54 -8.58 11.85 -4.46
C TRP A 54 -7.52 10.95 -3.81
N SER A 55 -7.27 11.10 -2.51
CA SER A 55 -6.29 10.30 -1.74
C SER A 55 -6.50 8.78 -1.85
N ILE A 56 -7.72 8.32 -2.16
CA ILE A 56 -8.03 6.91 -2.39
C ILE A 56 -7.29 6.30 -3.59
N MET A 57 -6.79 7.12 -4.53
CA MET A 57 -6.00 6.65 -5.67
C MET A 57 -4.55 6.31 -5.30
N ALA A 58 -4.09 6.72 -4.12
CA ALA A 58 -2.69 6.51 -3.73
C ALA A 58 -2.34 5.04 -3.53
N THR A 59 -1.16 4.66 -4.00
CA THR A 59 -0.57 3.36 -3.69
C THR A 59 -0.41 3.20 -2.17
N THR A 60 -0.81 2.05 -1.65
CA THR A 60 -0.72 1.76 -0.21
C THR A 60 0.72 1.50 0.23
N ALA A 61 1.02 1.77 1.51
CA ALA A 61 2.39 1.63 2.03
C ALA A 61 2.98 0.21 1.86
N HIS A 62 2.17 -0.83 2.09
CA HIS A 62 2.58 -2.22 1.92
C HIS A 62 2.85 -2.59 0.44
N ALA A 63 2.06 -2.04 -0.49
CA ALA A 63 2.29 -2.24 -1.92
C ALA A 63 3.56 -1.51 -2.39
N GLY A 64 3.82 -0.29 -1.88
CA GLY A 64 5.09 0.42 -2.14
C GLY A 64 6.31 -0.34 -1.60
N GLN A 65 6.22 -0.93 -0.40
CA GLN A 65 7.28 -1.80 0.12
C GLN A 65 7.51 -3.02 -0.78
N PHE A 66 6.44 -3.66 -1.27
CA PHE A 66 6.53 -4.77 -2.20
C PHE A 66 7.20 -4.37 -3.52
N LEU A 67 6.81 -3.24 -4.13
CA LEU A 67 7.43 -2.73 -5.35
C LEU A 67 8.93 -2.45 -5.14
N ASN A 68 9.30 -1.81 -4.04
CA ASN A 68 10.71 -1.55 -3.71
C ASN A 68 11.53 -2.84 -3.62
N MET A 69 11.00 -3.86 -2.94
CA MET A 69 11.62 -5.19 -2.87
C MET A 69 11.73 -5.84 -4.26
N LEU A 70 10.65 -5.78 -5.05
CA LEU A 70 10.60 -6.38 -6.39
C LEU A 70 11.64 -5.76 -7.33
N MET A 71 11.76 -4.43 -7.35
CA MET A 71 12.76 -3.73 -8.17
C MET A 71 14.19 -4.17 -7.83
N LYS A 72 14.50 -4.30 -6.53
CA LYS A 72 15.80 -4.78 -6.06
C LYS A 72 16.07 -6.23 -6.48
N LEU A 73 15.09 -7.11 -6.34
CA LEU A 73 15.22 -8.52 -6.75
C LEU A 73 15.42 -8.68 -8.26
N LEU A 74 14.80 -7.82 -9.06
CA LEU A 74 14.94 -7.81 -10.52
C LEU A 74 16.20 -7.10 -11.01
N ASN A 75 16.94 -6.42 -10.12
CA ASN A 75 18.04 -5.51 -10.48
C ASN A 75 17.62 -4.52 -11.59
N ALA A 76 16.42 -3.94 -11.43
CA ALA A 76 15.84 -3.04 -12.41
C ALA A 76 16.69 -1.76 -12.57
N LYS A 77 16.74 -1.23 -13.80
CA LYS A 77 17.45 0.03 -14.12
C LYS A 77 16.65 1.00 -14.98
N ASN A 78 15.75 0.50 -15.83
CA ASN A 78 14.93 1.32 -16.72
C ASN A 78 13.49 0.82 -16.62
N THR A 79 12.65 1.61 -15.98
CA THR A 79 11.25 1.26 -15.69
C THR A 79 10.31 2.26 -16.37
N MET A 80 9.00 2.02 -16.29
CA MET A 80 7.98 2.95 -16.77
C MET A 80 6.80 2.88 -15.81
N GLU A 81 6.26 4.02 -15.40
CA GLU A 81 5.03 4.10 -14.60
C GLU A 81 3.92 4.78 -15.40
N ILE A 82 2.81 4.08 -15.60
CA ILE A 82 1.59 4.63 -16.21
C ILE A 82 0.55 4.81 -15.11
N GLY A 83 0.25 6.07 -14.80
CA GLY A 83 -0.61 6.45 -13.67
C GLY A 83 0.22 6.76 -12.41
N VAL A 84 0.64 8.02 -12.26
CA VAL A 84 1.55 8.46 -11.19
C VAL A 84 0.82 9.03 -9.98
N PHE A 85 -0.32 9.70 -10.20
CA PHE A 85 -1.02 10.51 -9.18
C PHE A 85 -0.05 11.44 -8.43
N THR A 86 0.07 11.33 -7.11
CA THR A 86 1.03 12.12 -6.31
C THR A 86 2.42 11.51 -6.24
N GLY A 87 2.63 10.32 -6.81
CA GLY A 87 3.96 9.72 -6.99
C GLY A 87 4.42 8.80 -5.86
N TYR A 88 3.54 8.23 -5.03
CA TYR A 88 3.97 7.28 -3.99
C TYR A 88 4.62 6.02 -4.57
N SER A 89 4.03 5.41 -5.61
CA SER A 89 4.64 4.30 -6.36
C SER A 89 5.91 4.72 -7.09
N LEU A 90 5.89 5.89 -7.74
CA LEU A 90 7.04 6.46 -8.44
C LEU A 90 8.23 6.64 -7.50
N LEU A 91 8.01 7.22 -6.31
CA LEU A 91 9.05 7.42 -5.31
C LEU A 91 9.55 6.08 -4.73
N ALA A 92 8.65 5.13 -4.45
CA ALA A 92 9.05 3.81 -3.96
C ALA A 92 9.92 3.04 -4.98
N THR A 93 9.62 3.20 -6.27
CA THR A 93 10.40 2.66 -7.38
C THR A 93 11.75 3.37 -7.50
N ALA A 94 11.77 4.71 -7.55
CA ALA A 94 13.00 5.49 -7.68
C ALA A 94 14.00 5.20 -6.54
N LEU A 95 13.53 5.08 -5.29
CA LEU A 95 14.36 4.72 -4.13
C LEU A 95 14.90 3.27 -4.18
N ALA A 96 14.38 2.43 -5.07
CA ALA A 96 14.81 1.04 -5.23
C ALA A 96 15.83 0.86 -6.36
N LEU A 97 15.81 1.75 -7.34
CA LEU A 97 16.73 1.74 -8.48
C LEU A 97 18.14 2.19 -8.03
N PRO A 98 19.19 1.81 -8.77
CA PRO A 98 20.51 2.40 -8.59
C PRO A 98 20.52 3.89 -8.99
N ASP A 99 21.57 4.61 -8.59
CA ASP A 99 21.71 6.06 -8.87
C ASP A 99 21.64 6.42 -10.37
N ASP A 100 22.02 5.49 -11.25
CA ASP A 100 21.92 5.64 -12.72
C ASP A 100 20.58 5.15 -13.32
N GLY A 101 19.64 4.77 -12.45
CA GLY A 101 18.32 4.27 -12.82
C GLY A 101 17.42 5.34 -13.42
N LYS A 102 16.45 4.89 -14.21
CA LYS A 102 15.46 5.72 -14.90
C LYS A 102 14.06 5.16 -14.72
N VAL A 103 13.11 6.04 -14.47
CA VAL A 103 11.66 5.76 -14.44
C VAL A 103 10.97 6.58 -15.51
#